data_AF-A0AAP2HMQ1-F1
#
_entry.id   AF-A0AAP2HMQ1-F1
#
_cell.length_a   1.000
_cell.length_b   1.000
_cell.length_c   1.000
_cell.angle_alpha   90.00
_cell.angle_beta   90.00
_cell.angle_gamma   90.00
#
_symmetry.space_group_name_H-M   'P 1'
#
loop_
_entity.id
_entity.type
_entity.pdbx_description
1 polymer ?
#
loop_
_entity_poly.entity_id
_entity_poly.type
_entity_poly.pdbx_seq_one_letter_code
_entity_poly.pdbx_strand_id
1 'polypeptide(L)'
;MEVPLTYERITACAEREIQHHLTQVASRPRGSHAADIHLGAAIGALDLWRCLTLELGVERVGASYASDERRLEALVRLAALCYPPQSDHGTGAGDAGTA
;
A
#
# COMPACT_ATOMS: atom_id res chain seq x y z
N MET A 1 7.96 -5.38 -28.16
CA MET A 1 8.39 -6.69 -27.65
C MET A 1 7.85 -6.81 -26.25
N GLU A 2 6.82 -7.62 -26.02
CA GLU A 2 6.29 -7.83 -24.67
C GLU A 2 7.33 -8.61 -23.87
N VAL A 3 7.79 -8.04 -22.76
CA VAL A 3 8.75 -8.72 -21.90
C VAL A 3 7.96 -9.63 -20.98
N PRO A 4 8.17 -10.96 -21.00
CA PRO A 4 7.34 -11.91 -20.27
C PRO A 4 7.32 -11.57 -18.77
N LEU A 5 6.12 -11.49 -18.21
CA LEU A 5 5.91 -11.29 -16.77
C LEU A 5 6.39 -12.57 -16.06
N THR A 6 7.42 -12.44 -15.23
CA THR A 6 7.90 -13.52 -14.36
C THR A 6 7.64 -13.16 -12.92
N TYR A 7 7.60 -14.17 -12.06
CA TYR A 7 7.41 -14.00 -10.63
C TYR A 7 8.42 -13.01 -10.01
N GLU A 8 9.70 -13.14 -10.36
CA GLU A 8 10.77 -12.27 -9.83
C GLU A 8 10.55 -10.83 -10.28
N ARG A 9 10.13 -10.62 -11.53
CA ARG A 9 9.91 -9.29 -12.10
C ARG A 9 8.69 -8.61 -11.47
N ILE A 10 7.58 -9.33 -11.29
CA ILE A 10 6.40 -8.75 -10.64
C ILE A 10 6.67 -8.46 -9.16
N THR A 11 7.46 -9.30 -8.48
CA THR A 11 7.82 -9.12 -7.07
C THR A 11 8.75 -7.93 -6.88
N ALA A 12 9.80 -7.81 -7.70
CA ALA A 12 10.69 -6.65 -7.67
C ALA A 12 9.97 -5.36 -8.08
N CYS A 13 8.99 -5.44 -8.98
CA CYS A 13 8.14 -4.31 -9.34
C CYS A 13 7.29 -3.86 -8.14
N ALA A 14 6.53 -4.79 -7.56
CA ALA A 14 5.68 -4.52 -6.41
C ALA A 14 6.44 -3.90 -5.24
N GLU A 15 7.60 -4.46 -4.90
CA GLU A 15 8.47 -3.93 -3.85
C GLU A 15 8.88 -2.48 -4.12
N ARG A 16 9.34 -2.18 -5.33
CA ARG A 16 9.76 -0.83 -5.71
C ARG A 16 8.60 0.16 -5.64
N GLU A 17 7.42 -0.20 -6.13
CA GLU A 17 6.24 0.67 -6.07
C GLU A 17 5.76 0.89 -4.62
N ILE A 18 5.74 -0.16 -3.79
CA ILE A 18 5.45 -0.04 -2.36
C ILE A 18 6.46 0.92 -1.71
N GLN A 19 7.76 0.70 -1.86
CA GLN A 19 8.78 1.57 -1.27
C GLN A 19 8.70 3.02 -1.75
N HIS A 20 8.41 3.23 -3.04
CA HIS A 20 8.18 4.57 -3.58
C HIS A 20 7.05 5.27 -2.84
N HIS A 21 5.89 4.63 -2.73
CA HIS A 21 4.74 5.22 -2.04
C HIS A 21 4.98 5.40 -0.54
N LEU A 22 5.64 4.46 0.13
CA LEU A 22 6.00 4.61 1.55
C LEU A 22 6.95 5.79 1.77
N THR A 23 7.88 6.04 0.85
CA THR A 23 8.74 7.22 0.89
C THR A 23 7.92 8.50 0.74
N GLN A 24 6.92 8.50 -0.16
CA GLN A 24 6.01 9.64 -0.31
C GLN A 24 5.16 9.88 0.94
N VAL A 25 4.65 8.82 1.58
CA VAL A 25 3.95 8.93 2.88
C VAL A 25 4.85 9.58 3.93
N ALA A 26 6.10 9.11 4.06
CA ALA A 26 7.04 9.60 5.06
C ALA A 26 7.48 11.05 4.85
N SER A 27 7.43 11.55 3.62
CA SER A 27 7.76 12.94 3.28
C SER A 27 6.64 13.94 3.56
N ARG A 28 5.45 13.47 3.95
CA ARG A 28 4.24 14.29 4.07
C ARG A 28 3.82 14.47 5.54
N PRO A 29 3.08 15.54 5.86
CA PRO A 29 2.48 15.69 7.18
C PRO A 29 1.60 14.48 7.52
N ARG A 30 1.72 14.00 8.75
CA ARG A 30 0.90 12.89 9.26
C ARG A 30 -0.59 13.27 9.20
N GLY A 31 -1.41 12.31 8.78
CA GLY A 31 -2.84 12.51 8.61
C GLY A 31 -3.20 13.47 7.47
N SER A 32 -2.28 13.77 6.55
CA SER A 32 -2.66 14.52 5.35
C SER A 32 -3.33 13.60 4.33
N HIS A 33 -4.34 14.11 3.63
CA HIS A 33 -5.02 13.37 2.56
C HIS A 33 -4.04 12.81 1.50
N ALA A 34 -2.99 13.57 1.18
CA ALA A 34 -1.96 13.11 0.25
C ALA A 34 -1.13 11.92 0.80
N ALA A 35 -0.89 11.86 2.11
CA ALA A 35 -0.28 10.68 2.74
C ALA A 35 -1.23 9.48 2.65
N ASP A 36 -2.53 9.67 2.89
CA ASP A 36 -3.53 8.60 2.79
C ASP A 36 -3.64 8.03 1.36
N ILE A 37 -3.57 8.88 0.33
CA ILE A 37 -3.52 8.44 -1.08
C ILE A 37 -2.32 7.52 -1.33
N HIS A 38 -1.13 7.92 -0.89
CA HIS A 38 0.07 7.11 -1.10
C HIS A 38 0.04 5.82 -0.27
N LEU A 39 -0.51 5.84 0.95
CA LEU A 39 -0.71 4.63 1.73
C LEU A 39 -1.68 3.67 1.01
N GLY A 40 -2.79 4.18 0.48
CA GLY A 40 -3.73 3.42 -0.36
C GLY A 40 -3.07 2.83 -1.61
N ALA A 41 -2.19 3.60 -2.27
CA ALA A 41 -1.45 3.12 -3.44
C ALA A 41 -0.45 2.00 -3.09
N ALA A 42 0.21 2.07 -1.94
CA ALA A 42 1.08 0.99 -1.45
C ALA A 42 0.29 -0.30 -1.16
N ILE A 43 -0.91 -0.18 -0.56
CA ILE A 43 -1.83 -1.30 -0.35
C ILE A 43 -2.27 -1.90 -1.69
N GLY A 44 -2.68 -1.06 -2.64
CA GLY A 44 -3.08 -1.48 -3.98
C GLY A 44 -1.96 -2.19 -4.75
N ALA A 45 -0.71 -1.75 -4.61
CA ALA A 45 0.44 -2.42 -5.21
C ALA A 45 0.66 -3.84 -4.66
N LEU A 46 0.46 -4.04 -3.34
CA LEU A 46 0.51 -5.35 -2.71
C LEU A 46 -0.63 -6.25 -3.20
N ASP A 47 -1.85 -5.73 -3.28
CA ASP A 47 -3.01 -6.52 -3.74
C ASP A 47 -2.90 -6.88 -5.22
N LEU A 48 -2.40 -5.97 -6.07
CA LEU A 48 -2.12 -6.26 -7.47
C LEU A 48 -1.05 -7.35 -7.62
N TRP A 49 0.01 -7.32 -6.79
CA TRP A 49 1.01 -8.38 -6.78
C TRP A 49 0.40 -9.74 -6.46
N ARG A 50 -0.46 -9.84 -5.43
CA ARG A 50 -1.20 -11.07 -5.08
C ARG A 50 -2.04 -11.59 -6.26
N CYS A 51 -2.76 -10.69 -6.94
CA CYS A 51 -3.53 -11.06 -8.13
C CYS A 51 -2.61 -11.59 -9.25
N LEU A 52 -1.47 -10.95 -9.51
CA LEU A 52 -0.55 -11.40 -10.55
C LEU A 52 0.12 -12.74 -10.19
N THR A 53 0.41 -13.00 -8.92
CA THR A 53 0.97 -14.30 -8.48
C THR A 53 -0.03 -15.43 -8.63
N LEU A 54 -1.33 -15.16 -8.41
CA LEU A 54 -2.42 -16.09 -8.71
C LEU A 54 -2.46 -16.46 -10.19
N GLU A 55 -2.46 -15.45 -11.07
CA GLU A 55 -2.53 -15.64 -12.53
C GLU A 55 -1.32 -16.41 -13.08
N LEU A 56 -0.14 -16.22 -12.48
CA LEU A 56 1.07 -16.98 -12.83
C LEU A 56 1.11 -18.40 -12.23
N GLY A 57 0.14 -18.78 -11.39
CA GLY A 57 0.09 -20.10 -10.74
C GLY A 57 1.18 -20.34 -9.70
N VAL A 58 1.82 -19.28 -9.19
CA VAL A 58 3.02 -19.37 -8.33
C VAL A 58 2.72 -19.83 -6.92
N GLU A 59 1.49 -19.62 -6.43
CA GLU A 59 1.08 -19.94 -5.07
C GLU A 59 1.25 -21.42 -4.70
N ARG A 60 1.29 -22.30 -5.71
CA ARG A 60 1.47 -23.74 -5.55
C ARG A 60 2.93 -24.19 -5.47
N VAL A 61 3.91 -23.29 -5.71
CA VAL A 61 5.23 -23.69 -6.22
C VAL A 61 6.40 -23.45 -5.26
N GLY A 62 6.31 -22.64 -4.19
CA GLY A 62 7.50 -22.57 -3.32
C GLY A 62 7.48 -21.71 -2.07
N ALA A 63 8.41 -22.05 -1.17
CA ALA A 63 8.74 -21.32 0.05
C ALA A 63 9.07 -19.83 -0.20
N SER A 64 9.50 -19.48 -1.41
CA SER A 64 9.77 -18.09 -1.82
C SER A 64 8.51 -17.22 -1.80
N TYR A 65 7.36 -17.75 -2.26
CA TYR A 65 6.08 -17.02 -2.24
C TYR A 65 5.70 -16.54 -0.84
N ALA A 66 5.67 -17.46 0.12
CA ALA A 66 5.30 -17.14 1.49
C ALA A 66 6.33 -16.22 2.19
N SER A 67 7.59 -16.24 1.75
CA SER A 67 8.61 -15.30 2.26
C SER A 67 8.40 -13.90 1.70
N ASP A 68 8.19 -13.78 0.39
CA ASP A 68 7.96 -12.51 -0.27
C ASP A 68 6.63 -11.88 0.15
N GLU A 69 5.56 -12.67 0.28
CA GLU A 69 4.28 -12.20 0.80
C GLU A 69 4.44 -11.56 2.18
N ARG A 70 5.08 -12.26 3.13
CA ARG A 70 5.31 -11.72 4.48
C ARG A 70 6.16 -10.47 4.46
N ARG A 71 7.18 -10.43 3.60
CA ARG A 71 8.09 -9.28 3.48
C ARG A 71 7.35 -8.05 2.94
N LEU A 72 6.58 -8.18 1.87
CA LEU A 72 5.81 -7.08 1.29
C LEU A 72 4.68 -6.63 2.22
N GLU A 73 3.99 -7.57 2.87
CA GLU A 73 2.95 -7.27 3.84
C GLU A 73 3.51 -6.51 5.06
N ALA A 74 4.69 -6.90 5.55
CA ALA A 74 5.33 -6.22 6.68
C ALA A 74 5.64 -4.75 6.36
N LEU A 75 6.07 -4.43 5.12
CA LEU A 75 6.31 -3.05 4.70
C LEU A 75 5.04 -2.20 4.79
N VAL A 76 3.92 -2.71 4.26
CA VAL A 76 2.64 -1.99 4.23
C VAL A 76 2.04 -1.88 5.64
N ARG A 77 2.04 -2.96 6.43
CA ARG A 77 1.53 -2.96 7.81
C ARG A 77 2.27 -1.98 8.70
N LEU A 78 3.60 -1.93 8.61
CA LEU A 78 4.41 -0.97 9.37
C LEU A 78 4.01 0.47 9.05
N ALA A 79 3.82 0.78 7.77
CA ALA A 79 3.42 2.12 7.35
C ALA A 79 2.01 2.49 7.85
N ALA A 80 1.05 1.57 7.76
CA ALA A 80 -0.31 1.80 8.26
C ALA A 80 -0.34 2.08 9.78
N LEU A 81 0.55 1.44 10.55
CA LEU A 81 0.69 1.69 11.99
C LEU A 81 1.35 3.05 12.29
N CYS A 82 2.30 3.48 11.46
CA CYS A 82 2.99 4.77 11.65
C CYS A 82 2.19 5.98 11.16
N TYR A 83 1.27 5.78 10.22
CA TYR A 83 0.46 6.81 9.57
C TYR A 83 -1.01 6.39 9.60
N PRO A 84 -1.67 6.45 10.78
CA PRO A 84 -3.10 6.18 10.84
C PRO A 84 -3.85 7.20 9.97
N PRO A 85 -4.89 6.77 9.25
CA PRO A 85 -5.69 7.68 8.43
C PRO A 85 -6.28 8.79 9.29
N GLN A 86 -6.49 9.96 8.69
CA GLN A 86 -7.11 11.08 9.39
C GLN A 86 -8.52 10.66 9.85
N SER A 87 -8.73 10.53 11.16
CA SER A 87 -10.06 10.35 11.72
C SER A 87 -10.86 11.61 11.38
N ASP A 88 -11.87 11.47 10.54
CA ASP A 88 -12.75 12.59 10.17
C ASP A 88 -13.54 13.03 11.43
N HIS A 89 -12.99 13.99 12.18
CA HIS A 89 -13.72 14.73 13.20
C HIS A 89 -14.21 16.04 12.59
N GLY A 90 -15.18 15.92 11.68
CA GLY A 90 -16.04 17.02 11.29
C GLY A 90 -17.01 17.37 12.42
N THR A 91 -16.53 17.93 13.52
CA THR A 91 -17.38 18.67 14.46
C THR A 91 -17.43 20.12 14.02
N GLY A 92 -18.17 20.38 12.95
CA GLY A 92 -18.65 21.71 12.61
C GLY A 92 -19.88 22.03 13.45
N ALA A 93 -19.67 22.34 14.74
CA ALA A 93 -20.69 22.99 15.56
C ALA A 93 -20.89 24.42 15.04
N GLY A 94 -21.83 24.59 14.12
CA GLY A 94 -22.38 25.88 13.72
C GLY A 94 -23.53 26.25 14.64
N ASP A 95 -23.18 26.85 15.77
CA ASP A 95 -24.10 27.52 16.69
C ASP A 95 -24.80 28.67 15.94
N ALA A 96 -26.09 28.50 15.62
CA ALA A 96 -26.93 29.57 15.08
C ALA A 96 -27.74 30.18 16.22
N GLY A 97 -27.06 30.98 17.04
CA GLY A 97 -27.68 31.89 17.99
C GLY A 97 -28.30 33.10 17.27
N THR A 98 -29.59 33.32 17.54
CA THR A 98 -30.30 34.61 17.66
C THR A 98 -29.94 35.78 16.73
N ALA A 99 -30.90 36.15 15.87
CA ALA A 99 -31.47 37.49 15.78
C ALA A 99 -32.94 37.40 15.40
#